data_AF-A0A3D9RUN2-F1
#
_entry.id   AF-A0A3D9RUN2-F1
#
_cell.length_a   1.000
_cell.length_b   1.000
_cell.length_c   1.000
_cell.angle_alpha   90.00
_cell.angle_beta   90.00
_cell.angle_gamma   90.00
#
_symmetry.space_group_name_H-M   'P 1'
#
loop_
_entity.id
_entity.type
_entity.pdbx_description
1 polymer ?
#
loop_
_entity_poly.entity_id
_entity_poly.type
_entity_poly.pdbx_seq_one_letter_code
_entity_poly.pdbx_strand_id
1 'polypeptide(L)'
;MKNIVLIDRSKPVYKGNLHLHTTWSDGRLPAAKVVEAFKAKGYHFICLSDHEIYTRTDEFNSADFITIPGMERGSLNKVPDKDPGYHLGALDDPTEETKLERYEHLQQFPVPIPWKGDHSPQDMIDELRAQATSLFSTIRNGI
;
A
#
# COMPACT_ATOMS: atom_id res chain seq x y z
N MET A 1 -19.73 -1.82 -37.60
CA MET A 1 -19.06 -1.80 -36.28
C MET A 1 -18.94 -3.23 -35.78
N LYS A 2 -17.78 -3.62 -35.23
CA LYS A 2 -17.65 -4.89 -34.51
C LYS A 2 -18.01 -4.65 -33.04
N ASN A 3 -18.81 -5.54 -32.46
CA ASN A 3 -19.04 -5.53 -31.01
C ASN A 3 -17.76 -5.99 -30.31
N ILE A 4 -17.27 -5.20 -29.36
CA ILE A 4 -16.15 -5.55 -28.50
C ILE A 4 -16.66 -5.73 -27.06
N VAL A 5 -16.24 -6.81 -26.41
CA VAL A 5 -16.54 -7.06 -25.00
C VAL A 5 -15.37 -6.53 -24.18
N LEU A 6 -15.59 -5.43 -23.48
CA LEU A 6 -14.57 -4.79 -22.63
C LEU A 6 -14.52 -5.39 -21.22
N ILE A 7 -15.66 -5.87 -20.73
CA ILE A 7 -15.79 -6.54 -19.43
C ILE A 7 -16.48 -7.88 -19.67
N ASP A 8 -15.69 -8.94 -19.65
CA ASP A 8 -16.19 -10.30 -19.77
C ASP A 8 -16.86 -10.73 -18.47
N ARG A 9 -18.20 -10.67 -18.45
CA ARG A 9 -19.01 -11.06 -17.28
C ARG A 9 -18.98 -12.54 -16.96
N SER A 10 -18.37 -13.38 -17.81
CA SER A 10 -18.13 -14.79 -17.48
C SER A 10 -16.91 -14.98 -16.56
N LYS A 11 -16.04 -13.96 -16.44
CA LYS A 11 -14.87 -14.01 -15.57
C LYS A 11 -15.21 -13.61 -14.14
N PRO A 12 -14.54 -14.20 -13.13
CA PRO A 12 -14.67 -13.76 -11.75
C PRO A 12 -14.35 -12.27 -11.60
N VAL A 13 -15.12 -11.57 -10.76
CA VAL A 13 -14.90 -10.16 -10.42
C VAL A 13 -14.52 -10.09 -8.94
N TYR A 14 -13.31 -9.61 -8.66
CA TYR A 14 -12.82 -9.44 -7.30
C TYR A 14 -12.94 -7.97 -6.88
N LYS A 15 -13.61 -7.75 -5.74
CA LYS A 15 -13.75 -6.46 -5.08
C LYS A 15 -12.60 -6.28 -4.08
N GLY A 16 -11.81 -5.22 -4.21
CA GLY A 16 -10.69 -4.95 -3.31
C GLY A 16 -10.59 -3.51 -2.83
N ASN A 17 -9.81 -3.28 -1.78
CA ASN A 17 -9.41 -1.95 -1.31
C ASN A 17 -7.90 -1.91 -1.01
N LEU A 18 -7.14 -1.08 -1.72
CA LEU A 18 -5.68 -1.02 -1.61
C LEU A 18 -5.17 0.16 -0.79
N HIS A 19 -6.06 1.04 -0.30
CA HIS A 19 -5.65 2.21 0.45
C HIS A 19 -6.60 2.44 1.62
N LEU A 20 -6.13 2.14 2.83
CA LEU A 20 -6.86 2.34 4.07
C LEU A 20 -5.90 2.31 5.26
N HIS A 21 -6.33 2.94 6.35
CA HIS A 21 -5.53 3.08 7.56
C HIS A 21 -6.22 2.45 8.76
N THR A 22 -5.43 1.97 9.70
CA THR A 22 -5.88 1.38 10.96
C THR A 22 -5.35 2.22 12.13
N THR A 23 -5.57 1.78 13.36
CA THR A 23 -4.97 2.43 14.54
C THR A 23 -3.44 2.27 14.63
N TRP A 24 -2.79 1.61 13.66
CA TRP A 24 -1.33 1.58 13.60
C TRP A 24 -0.74 2.90 13.09
N SER A 25 -1.45 3.62 12.21
CA SER A 25 -1.17 5.03 11.88
C SER A 25 -2.25 5.99 12.39
N ASP A 26 -3.13 6.45 11.51
CA ASP A 26 -4.09 7.54 11.73
C ASP A 26 -5.56 7.11 11.50
N GLY A 27 -5.78 5.82 11.25
CA GLY A 27 -7.09 5.20 11.15
C GLY A 27 -7.79 5.08 12.50
N ARG A 28 -9.11 4.86 12.45
CA ARG A 28 -9.96 4.87 13.64
C ARG A 28 -10.26 3.49 14.25
N LEU A 29 -9.98 2.41 13.53
CA LEU A 29 -10.32 1.05 13.93
C LEU A 29 -9.08 0.14 13.94
N PRO A 30 -8.97 -0.80 14.89
CA PRO A 30 -7.92 -1.81 14.87
C PRO A 30 -7.98 -2.67 13.60
N ALA A 31 -6.82 -3.16 13.14
CA ALA A 31 -6.69 -3.97 11.93
C ALA A 31 -7.70 -5.12 11.84
N ALA A 32 -7.87 -5.90 12.92
CA ALA A 32 -8.83 -7.01 12.96
C ALA A 32 -10.29 -6.55 12.72
N LYS A 33 -10.67 -5.38 13.24
CA LYS A 33 -12.02 -4.81 13.05
C LYS A 33 -12.24 -4.25 11.66
N VAL A 34 -11.19 -3.68 11.07
CA VAL A 34 -11.20 -3.27 9.68
C VAL A 34 -11.40 -4.47 8.77
N VAL A 35 -10.59 -5.51 8.92
CA VAL A 35 -10.69 -6.78 8.16
C VAL A 35 -12.09 -7.39 8.28
N GLU A 36 -12.61 -7.52 9.50
CA GLU A 36 -13.97 -8.03 9.76
C GLU A 36 -15.02 -7.24 8.96
N ALA A 37 -14.94 -5.91 8.98
CA ALA A 37 -15.87 -5.05 8.27
C ALA A 37 -15.76 -5.18 6.73
N PHE A 38 -14.55 -5.36 6.19
CA PHE A 38 -14.36 -5.56 4.75
C PHE A 38 -14.86 -6.93 4.28
N LYS A 39 -14.59 -7.99 5.04
CA LYS A 39 -15.16 -9.33 4.78
C LYS A 39 -16.69 -9.29 4.79
N ALA A 40 -17.30 -8.68 5.80
CA ALA A 40 -18.76 -8.53 5.89
C ALA A 40 -19.39 -7.75 4.72
N LYS A 41 -18.61 -6.89 4.05
CA LYS A 41 -19.03 -6.11 2.87
C LYS A 41 -18.72 -6.79 1.53
N GLY A 42 -18.33 -8.06 1.54
CA GLY A 42 -18.07 -8.86 0.35
C GLY A 42 -16.82 -8.42 -0.44
N TYR A 43 -15.81 -7.88 0.25
CA TYR A 43 -14.49 -7.70 -0.36
C TYR A 43 -13.76 -9.04 -0.43
N HIS A 44 -12.84 -9.15 -1.37
CA HIS A 44 -12.02 -10.34 -1.64
C HIS A 44 -10.55 -10.09 -1.30
N PHE A 45 -10.12 -8.82 -1.30
CA PHE A 45 -8.78 -8.48 -0.84
C PHE A 45 -8.70 -7.05 -0.29
N ILE A 46 -7.79 -6.83 0.66
CA ILE A 46 -7.40 -5.47 1.08
C ILE A 46 -5.90 -5.34 1.25
N CYS A 47 -5.38 -4.11 1.29
CA CYS A 47 -4.07 -3.78 1.83
C CYS A 47 -4.27 -2.91 3.08
N LEU A 48 -3.64 -3.25 4.21
CA LEU A 48 -3.55 -2.37 5.38
C LEU A 48 -2.37 -1.43 5.15
N SER A 49 -2.63 -0.27 4.57
CA SER A 49 -1.61 0.65 4.06
C SER A 49 -1.28 1.76 5.08
N ASP A 50 -1.12 1.40 6.35
CA ASP A 50 -0.81 2.37 7.41
C ASP A 50 0.47 3.18 7.08
N HIS A 51 0.48 4.45 7.48
CA HIS A 51 1.58 5.38 7.22
C HIS A 51 2.90 4.89 7.83
N GLU A 52 3.90 4.70 6.98
CA GLU A 52 5.29 4.40 7.34
C GLU A 52 5.45 3.09 8.15
N ILE A 53 4.48 2.19 8.04
CA ILE A 53 4.45 0.90 8.72
C ILE A 53 4.18 -0.19 7.67
N TYR A 54 5.15 -1.06 7.43
CA TYR A 54 4.96 -2.22 6.56
C TYR A 54 4.16 -3.31 7.27
N THR A 55 3.06 -3.74 6.66
CA THR A 55 2.17 -4.75 7.25
C THR A 55 2.23 -6.05 6.47
N ARG A 56 2.47 -7.18 7.16
CA ARG A 56 2.22 -8.55 6.66
C ARG A 56 1.15 -9.19 7.52
N THR A 57 -0.04 -9.44 6.99
CA THR A 57 -1.19 -9.81 7.83
C THR A 57 -1.90 -11.09 7.39
N ASP A 58 -1.10 -12.06 6.91
CA ASP A 58 -1.57 -13.35 6.42
C ASP A 58 -2.45 -14.13 7.41
N GLU A 59 -2.35 -13.85 8.71
CA GLU A 59 -3.24 -14.39 9.74
C GLU A 59 -4.72 -14.02 9.52
N PHE A 60 -5.00 -12.97 8.74
CA PHE A 60 -6.36 -12.57 8.36
C PHE A 60 -6.87 -13.25 7.10
N ASN A 61 -6.05 -14.03 6.40
CA ASN A 61 -6.45 -14.72 5.18
C ASN A 61 -7.54 -15.78 5.46
N SER A 62 -8.37 -16.03 4.46
CA SER A 62 -9.39 -17.08 4.44
C SER A 62 -9.63 -17.53 2.99
N ALA A 63 -10.43 -18.58 2.79
CA ALA A 63 -10.68 -19.13 1.45
C ALA A 63 -11.11 -18.08 0.40
N ASP A 64 -11.90 -17.08 0.81
CA ASP A 64 -12.50 -16.08 -0.08
C ASP A 64 -11.97 -14.65 0.15
N PHE A 65 -10.95 -14.48 1.00
CA PHE A 65 -10.41 -13.16 1.34
C PHE A 65 -8.92 -13.22 1.68
N ILE A 66 -8.13 -12.31 1.11
CA ILE A 66 -6.71 -12.15 1.45
C ILE A 66 -6.36 -10.71 1.86
N THR A 67 -5.32 -10.56 2.66
CA THR A 67 -4.62 -9.28 2.83
C THR A 67 -3.36 -9.29 1.97
N ILE A 68 -3.16 -8.21 1.23
CA ILE A 68 -1.93 -7.98 0.46
C ILE A 68 -0.98 -7.19 1.37
N PRO A 69 0.24 -7.69 1.63
CA PRO A 69 1.19 -6.94 2.43
C PRO A 69 1.60 -5.62 1.76
N GLY A 70 1.81 -4.59 2.57
CA GLY A 70 2.08 -3.25 2.04
C GLY A 70 2.09 -2.15 3.09
N MET A 71 2.22 -0.91 2.60
CA MET A 71 2.18 0.32 3.41
C MET A 71 1.89 1.55 2.55
N GLU A 72 1.65 2.68 3.19
CA GLU A 72 1.77 3.99 2.57
C GLU A 72 3.03 4.69 3.06
N ARG A 73 3.92 5.05 2.13
CA ARG A 73 5.16 5.78 2.42
C ARG A 73 5.12 7.15 1.77
N GLY A 74 5.40 8.22 2.47
CA GLY A 74 5.21 9.53 1.83
C GLY A 74 5.67 10.78 2.53
N SER A 75 6.17 10.67 3.75
CA SER A 75 6.57 11.82 4.58
C SER A 75 7.94 12.41 4.16
N LEU A 76 8.19 12.55 2.85
CA LEU A 76 9.35 13.21 2.26
C LEU A 76 9.27 14.70 2.53
N ASN A 77 10.25 15.41 3.11
CA ASN A 77 10.07 16.85 3.42
C ASN A 77 11.09 17.76 2.72
N LYS A 78 10.63 18.61 1.78
CA LYS A 78 11.46 19.65 1.12
C LYS A 78 11.77 20.85 2.02
N VAL A 79 10.90 21.10 3.00
CA VAL A 79 11.03 22.18 3.97
C VAL A 79 10.92 21.56 5.36
N PRO A 80 11.78 21.92 6.32
CA PRO A 80 11.63 21.49 7.71
C PRO A 80 10.20 21.71 8.21
N ASP A 81 9.65 20.72 8.90
CA ASP A 81 8.31 20.75 9.52
C ASP A 81 7.14 20.97 8.53
N LYS A 82 7.33 20.69 7.23
CA LYS A 82 6.25 20.70 6.23
C LYS A 82 6.27 19.47 5.33
N ASP A 83 5.11 18.86 5.21
CA ASP A 83 4.84 17.78 4.27
C ASP A 83 4.55 18.34 2.86
N PRO A 84 5.36 18.02 1.84
CA PRO A 84 5.12 18.34 0.43
C PRO A 84 4.07 17.44 -0.21
N GLY A 85 3.56 16.43 0.51
CA GLY A 85 2.36 15.68 0.18
C GLY A 85 2.55 14.61 -0.87
N TYR A 86 3.71 13.93 -0.92
CA TYR A 86 3.97 12.81 -1.84
C TYR A 86 3.67 11.48 -1.18
N HIS A 87 2.52 10.87 -1.43
CA HIS A 87 2.21 9.58 -0.83
C HIS A 87 2.34 8.45 -1.85
N LEU A 88 3.10 7.41 -1.50
CA LEU A 88 3.34 6.21 -2.28
C LEU A 88 2.68 5.00 -1.62
N GLY A 89 1.73 4.40 -2.33
CA GLY A 89 1.20 3.08 -1.96
C GLY A 89 2.14 1.97 -2.41
N ALA A 90 2.65 1.20 -1.44
CA ALA A 90 3.60 0.10 -1.61
C ALA A 90 2.90 -1.24 -1.38
N LEU A 91 3.00 -2.18 -2.33
CA LEU A 91 2.44 -3.54 -2.24
C LEU A 91 3.53 -4.60 -2.47
N ASP A 92 3.55 -5.66 -1.68
CA ASP A 92 4.43 -6.81 -1.88
C ASP A 92 4.15 -7.46 -3.24
N ASP A 93 5.21 -7.68 -4.02
CA ASP A 93 5.18 -8.55 -5.18
C ASP A 93 5.92 -9.85 -4.84
N PRO A 94 5.20 -10.95 -4.56
CA PRO A 94 5.82 -12.22 -4.24
C PRO A 94 6.43 -12.92 -5.46
N THR A 95 6.18 -12.43 -6.68
CA THR A 95 6.66 -13.04 -7.93
C THR A 95 8.01 -12.49 -8.37
N GLU A 96 8.42 -11.33 -7.85
CA GLU A 96 9.68 -10.68 -8.16
C GLU A 96 10.82 -11.16 -7.24
N GLU A 97 12.02 -11.28 -7.82
CA GLU A 97 13.24 -11.53 -7.06
C GLU A 97 13.62 -10.31 -6.23
N THR A 98 13.94 -10.53 -4.97
CA THR A 98 14.32 -9.47 -4.04
C THR A 98 15.81 -9.19 -4.11
N LYS A 99 16.22 -7.93 -4.26
CA LYS A 99 17.64 -7.53 -4.17
C LYS A 99 18.10 -7.33 -2.73
N LEU A 100 17.16 -7.05 -1.84
CA LEU A 100 17.32 -6.84 -0.41
C LEU A 100 16.30 -7.70 0.35
N GLU A 101 16.50 -7.92 1.65
CA GLU A 101 15.50 -8.64 2.46
C GLU A 101 14.14 -7.94 2.40
N ARG A 102 13.06 -8.72 2.42
CA ARG A 102 11.70 -8.18 2.44
C ARG A 102 11.43 -7.51 3.79
N TYR A 103 10.59 -6.48 3.77
CA TYR A 103 10.13 -5.84 5.00
C TYR A 103 9.36 -6.80 5.91
N GLU A 104 9.54 -6.62 7.21
CA GLU A 104 8.87 -7.41 8.26
C GLU A 104 7.50 -6.84 8.63
N HIS A 105 6.68 -7.66 9.31
CA HIS A 105 5.41 -7.19 9.88
C HIS A 105 5.66 -6.08 10.93
N LEU A 106 4.92 -4.98 10.80
CA LEU A 106 5.00 -3.77 11.64
C LEU A 106 6.38 -3.11 11.64
N GLN A 107 7.17 -3.32 10.58
CA GLN A 107 8.41 -2.58 10.40
C GLN A 107 8.10 -1.09 10.19
N GLN A 108 8.64 -0.25 11.06
CA GLN A 108 8.43 1.21 11.03
C GLN A 108 9.59 1.91 10.32
N PHE A 109 9.28 2.98 9.58
CA PHE A 109 10.27 3.80 8.90
C PHE A 109 10.37 5.19 9.55
N PRO A 110 11.60 5.71 9.73
CA PRO A 110 11.79 7.01 10.35
C PRO A 110 11.29 8.13 9.43
N VAL A 111 10.65 9.13 10.05
CA VAL A 111 10.18 10.36 9.41
C VAL A 111 10.64 11.60 10.19
N PRO A 112 10.81 12.77 9.54
CA PRO A 112 10.59 13.01 8.12
C PRO A 112 11.72 12.46 7.23
N ILE A 113 11.36 11.97 6.04
CA ILE A 113 12.33 11.47 5.07
C ILE A 113 13.04 12.69 4.45
N PRO A 114 14.38 12.79 4.52
CA PRO A 114 15.09 13.97 4.01
C PRO A 114 14.92 14.15 2.50
N TRP A 115 14.55 15.36 2.08
CA TRP A 115 14.53 15.72 0.66
C TRP A 115 15.94 16.03 0.14
N LYS A 116 16.42 15.23 -0.79
CA LYS A 116 17.73 15.38 -1.45
C LYS A 116 17.67 16.15 -2.77
N GLY A 117 16.47 16.52 -3.22
CA GLY A 117 16.20 17.16 -4.50
C GLY A 117 14.94 16.60 -5.18
N ASP A 118 14.58 17.12 -6.35
CA ASP A 118 13.35 16.72 -7.05
C ASP A 118 13.35 15.22 -7.50
N HIS A 119 14.48 14.53 -7.40
CA HIS A 119 14.62 13.08 -7.59
C HIS A 119 14.25 12.25 -6.35
N SER A 120 14.02 12.87 -5.19
CA SER A 120 13.76 12.15 -3.93
C SER A 120 12.57 11.18 -4.00
N PRO A 121 11.44 11.51 -4.66
CA PRO A 121 10.37 10.53 -4.89
C PRO A 121 10.83 9.32 -5.71
N GLN A 122 11.71 9.51 -6.69
CA GLN A 122 12.23 8.41 -7.50
C GLN A 122 13.20 7.52 -6.70
N ASP A 123 14.08 8.11 -5.90
CA ASP A 123 14.95 7.35 -4.99
C ASP A 123 14.13 6.45 -4.04
N MET A 124 13.02 7.00 -3.51
CA MET A 124 12.09 6.26 -2.66
C MET A 124 11.41 5.11 -3.40
N ILE A 125 11.00 5.33 -4.66
CA ILE A 125 10.45 4.29 -5.54
C ILE A 125 11.46 3.17 -5.77
N ASP A 126 12.72 3.52 -6.02
CA ASP A 126 13.77 2.56 -6.33
C ASP A 126 14.17 1.74 -5.09
N GLU A 127 14.16 2.34 -3.89
CA GLU A 127 14.33 1.64 -2.61
C GLU A 127 13.23 0.61 -2.38
N LEU A 128 11.96 0.99 -2.59
CA LEU A 128 10.82 0.07 -2.45
C LEU A 128 10.93 -1.10 -3.44
N ARG A 129 11.26 -0.82 -4.70
CA ARG A 129 11.44 -1.85 -5.73
C ARG A 129 12.57 -2.82 -5.42
N ALA A 130 13.65 -2.37 -4.77
CA ALA A 130 14.76 -3.25 -4.38
C ALA A 130 14.33 -4.38 -3.42
N GLN A 131 13.20 -4.20 -2.73
CA GLN A 131 12.61 -5.17 -1.80
C GLN A 131 11.37 -5.86 -2.38
N ALA A 132 11.27 -5.92 -3.71
CA ALA A 132 10.14 -6.50 -4.43
C ALA A 132 8.78 -5.88 -4.03
N THR A 133 8.76 -4.58 -3.78
CA THR A 133 7.54 -3.82 -3.56
C THR A 133 7.14 -3.08 -4.85
N SER A 134 5.94 -3.34 -5.34
CA SER A 134 5.32 -2.64 -6.46
C SER A 134 4.57 -1.39 -5.99
N LEU A 135 4.38 -0.42 -6.90
CA LEU A 135 3.74 0.86 -6.60
C LEU A 135 2.37 0.92 -7.25
N PHE A 136 1.35 1.30 -6.48
CA PHE A 136 -0.01 1.39 -6.98
C PHE A 136 -0.58 2.82 -7.00
N SER A 137 0.02 3.78 -6.28
CA SER A 137 -0.40 5.19 -6.36
C SER A 137 0.73 6.17 -6.00
N THR A 138 0.74 7.31 -6.69
CA THR A 138 1.44 8.54 -6.31
C THR A 138 0.36 9.61 -6.11
N ILE A 139 0.07 9.98 -4.87
CA ILE A 139 -0.79 11.13 -4.59
C ILE A 139 0.14 12.31 -4.34
N ARG A 140 0.04 13.36 -5.15
CA ARG A 140 0.59 14.68 -4.83
C ARG A 140 -0.56 15.50 -4.29
N ASN A 141 -0.61 15.75 -2.99
CA ASN A 141 -1.55 16.74 -2.46
C ASN A 141 -1.22 18.09 -3.11
N GLY A 142 -2.24 18.69 -3.73
CA GLY A 142 -2.10 19.88 -4.57
C GLY A 142 -1.36 21.01 -3.87
N ILE A 143 -0.51 21.70 -4.65
CA ILE A 143 0.14 22.97 -4.29
C ILE A 143 -0.93 24.06 -4.15
#